data_AF-X1GEP1-F1
#
_entry.id   AF-X1GEP1-F1
#
_cell.length_a   1.000
_cell.length_b   1.000
_cell.length_c   1.000
_cell.angle_alpha   90.00
_cell.angle_beta   90.00
_cell.angle_gamma   90.00
#
_symmetry.space_group_name_H-M   'P 1'
#
loop_
_entity.id
_entity.type
_entity.pdbx_description
1 polymer ?
#
loop_
_entity_poly.entity_id
_entity_poly.type
_entity_poly.pdbx_seq_one_letter_code
_entity_poly.pdbx_strand_id
1 'polypeptide(L)'
;YYNSPGDNPVKKIIDNDIIKMLAIGIASVIAVIDTKIIIINGRIIELGDNFFNKFKKEIYDITPFKPDIVISKLKKDASITGEVKFGLNYMDDLLYNRFFSLS
;
A
#
# COMPACT_ATOMS: atom_id res chain seq x y z
N TYR A 1 -11.22 -14.79 11.18
CA TYR A 1 -9.97 -15.17 11.86
C TYR A 1 -9.39 -14.02 12.67
N TYR A 2 -8.89 -12.94 12.07
CA TYR A 2 -8.30 -11.83 12.84
C TYR A 2 -9.26 -11.16 13.84
N ASN A 3 -10.52 -10.96 13.44
CA ASN A 3 -11.55 -10.33 14.28
C ASN A 3 -12.35 -11.32 15.16
N SER A 4 -11.90 -12.57 15.28
CA SER A 4 -12.62 -13.55 16.11
C SER A 4 -12.41 -13.23 17.59
N PRO A 5 -13.47 -13.19 18.42
CA PRO A 5 -13.34 -12.99 19.86
C PRO A 5 -12.64 -14.21 20.50
N GLY A 6 -11.77 -13.95 21.49
CA GLY A 6 -11.02 -14.98 22.23
C GLY A 6 -9.51 -14.98 21.97
N ASP A 7 -8.79 -15.87 22.66
CA ASP A 7 -7.34 -16.00 22.50
C ASP A 7 -7.01 -16.73 21.18
N ASN A 8 -6.77 -15.94 20.12
CA ASN A 8 -6.50 -16.46 18.79
C ASN A 8 -4.99 -16.48 18.51
N PRO A 9 -4.35 -17.66 18.39
CA PRO A 9 -2.91 -17.75 18.10
C PRO A 9 -2.54 -17.10 16.76
N VAL A 10 -3.42 -17.14 15.76
CA VAL A 10 -3.20 -16.47 14.47
C VAL A 10 -3.18 -14.96 14.64
N LYS A 11 -4.07 -14.41 15.48
CA LYS A 11 -4.08 -12.98 15.79
C LYS A 11 -2.77 -12.57 16.47
N LYS A 12 -2.26 -13.37 17.41
CA LYS A 12 -0.97 -13.12 18.07
C LYS A 12 0.19 -13.07 17.09
N ILE A 13 0.28 -14.02 16.15
CA ILE A 13 1.33 -14.02 15.12
C ILE A 13 1.23 -12.79 14.22
N ILE A 14 0.01 -12.47 13.75
CA ILE A 14 -0.20 -11.27 12.92
C ILE A 14 0.23 -10.01 13.69
N ASP A 15 -0.20 -9.91 14.94
CA ASP A 15 0.01 -8.74 15.78
C ASP A 15 1.47 -8.54 16.22
N ASN A 16 2.20 -9.63 16.49
CA ASN A 16 3.53 -9.57 17.06
C ASN A 16 4.64 -9.67 16.02
N ASP A 17 4.39 -10.35 14.90
CA ASP A 17 5.42 -10.65 13.91
C ASP A 17 5.13 -9.93 12.59
N ILE A 18 3.95 -10.17 12.00
CA ILE A 18 3.64 -9.68 10.64
C ILE A 18 3.52 -8.15 10.62
N ILE A 19 2.77 -7.56 11.56
CA ILE A 19 2.63 -6.10 11.65
C ILE A 19 3.99 -5.43 11.81
N LYS A 20 4.84 -5.96 12.70
CA LYS A 20 6.17 -5.38 12.96
C LYS A 20 7.07 -5.45 11.73
N MET A 21 7.13 -6.61 11.08
CA MET A 21 7.96 -6.79 9.89
C MET A 21 7.54 -5.84 8.76
N LEU A 22 6.23 -5.73 8.51
CA LEU A 22 5.72 -4.82 7.50
C LEU A 22 5.96 -3.36 7.89
N ALA A 23 5.85 -3.02 9.18
CA ALA A 23 6.00 -1.65 9.65
C ALA A 23 7.44 -1.17 9.46
N ILE A 24 8.42 -2.03 9.74
CA ILE A 24 9.85 -1.75 9.48
C ILE A 24 10.08 -1.51 7.98
N GLY A 25 9.51 -2.34 7.12
CA GLY A 25 9.64 -2.19 5.67
C GLY A 25 9.09 -0.84 5.18
N ILE A 26 7.89 -0.48 5.63
CA ILE A 26 7.28 0.81 5.27
C ILE A 26 8.06 1.99 5.87
N ALA A 27 8.44 1.94 7.15
CA ALA A 27 9.22 3.00 7.78
C ALA A 27 10.56 3.23 7.06
N SER A 28 11.18 2.17 6.55
CA SER A 28 12.39 2.27 5.73
C SER A 28 12.13 3.00 4.41
N VAL A 29 11.02 2.68 3.72
CA VAL A 29 10.62 3.38 2.49
C VAL A 29 10.34 4.87 2.78
N ILE A 30 9.67 5.18 3.89
CA ILE A 30 9.41 6.57 4.31
C ILE A 30 10.73 7.32 4.48
N ALA A 31 11.70 6.72 5.18
CA ALA A 31 12.99 7.35 5.46
C ALA A 31 13.83 7.61 4.20
N VAL A 32 13.69 6.77 3.16
CA VAL A 32 14.48 6.87 1.93
C VAL A 32 13.84 7.78 0.89
N ILE A 33 12.52 7.67 0.71
CA ILE A 33 11.81 8.34 -0.39
C ILE A 33 11.21 9.69 0.05
N ASP A 34 11.00 9.91 1.35
CA ASP A 34 10.30 11.10 1.88
C ASP A 34 8.95 11.35 1.20
N THR A 35 8.10 10.31 1.18
CA THR A 35 6.78 10.40 0.55
C THR A 35 5.81 11.18 1.43
N LYS A 36 4.85 11.87 0.81
CA LYS A 36 3.73 12.52 1.52
C LYS A 36 2.56 11.57 1.81
N ILE A 37 2.41 10.52 1.01
CA ILE A 37 1.31 9.56 1.08
C ILE A 37 1.82 8.14 0.84
N ILE A 38 1.27 7.19 1.60
CA ILE A 38 1.45 5.75 1.38
C ILE A 38 0.08 5.14 1.18
N ILE A 39 -0.09 4.47 0.05
CA ILE A 39 -1.33 3.77 -0.31
C ILE A 39 -1.13 2.28 -0.09
N ILE A 40 -1.85 1.71 0.87
CA ILE A 40 -1.85 0.28 1.15
C ILE A 40 -2.92 -0.40 0.30
N ASN A 41 -2.53 -1.47 -0.39
CA ASN A 41 -3.43 -2.29 -1.18
C ASN A 41 -3.12 -3.79 -1.02
N GLY A 42 -3.98 -4.63 -1.58
CA GLY A 42 -3.89 -6.08 -1.52
C GLY A 42 -4.78 -6.67 -0.44
N ARG A 43 -4.81 -8.00 -0.34
CA ARG A 43 -5.75 -8.73 0.53
C ARG A 43 -5.57 -8.45 2.02
N ILE A 44 -4.42 -7.89 2.43
CA ILE A 44 -4.16 -7.54 3.83
C ILE A 44 -5.16 -6.52 4.38
N ILE A 45 -5.74 -5.68 3.52
CA ILE A 45 -6.76 -4.70 3.90
C ILE A 45 -8.09 -5.38 4.30
N GLU A 46 -8.30 -6.65 3.91
CA GLU A 46 -9.49 -7.43 4.28
C GLU A 46 -9.48 -7.82 5.77
N LEU A 47 -8.34 -7.65 6.48
CA LEU A 47 -8.25 -7.87 7.92
C LEU A 47 -9.03 -6.80 8.73
N GLY A 48 -9.36 -5.67 8.09
CA GLY A 48 -10.24 -4.63 8.62
C GLY A 48 -9.52 -3.56 9.44
N ASP A 49 -10.32 -2.62 9.95
CA ASP A 49 -9.81 -1.37 10.53
C ASP A 49 -8.95 -1.57 11.78
N ASN A 50 -9.24 -2.60 12.59
CA ASN A 50 -8.42 -2.90 13.76
C ASN A 50 -6.98 -3.26 13.39
N PHE A 51 -6.81 -4.09 12.36
CA PHE A 51 -5.49 -4.42 11.83
C PHE A 51 -4.82 -3.15 11.30
N PHE A 52 -5.54 -2.38 10.46
CA PHE A 52 -4.98 -1.21 9.81
C PHE A 52 -4.56 -0.12 10.80
N ASN A 53 -5.37 0.15 11.83
CA ASN A 53 -5.05 1.13 12.87
C ASN A 53 -3.82 0.71 13.68
N LYS A 54 -3.72 -0.58 14.04
CA LYS A 54 -2.55 -1.10 14.75
C LYS A 54 -1.30 -1.03 13.88
N PHE A 55 -1.42 -1.40 12.61
CA PHE A 55 -0.34 -1.36 11.65
C PHE A 55 0.17 0.07 11.41
N LYS A 56 -0.75 1.01 11.20
CA LYS A 56 -0.45 2.45 11.06
C LYS A 56 0.28 3.00 12.29
N LYS A 57 -0.18 2.61 13.49
CA LYS A 57 0.49 2.97 14.74
C LYS A 57 1.92 2.45 14.79
N GLU A 58 2.13 1.16 14.51
CA GLU A 58 3.46 0.54 14.53
C GLU A 58 4.44 1.25 13.59
N ILE A 59 4.00 1.67 12.40
CA ILE A 59 4.83 2.43 11.46
C ILE A 59 5.27 3.77 12.07
N TYR A 60 4.33 4.53 12.64
CA TYR A 60 4.63 5.84 13.23
C TYR A 60 5.42 5.78 14.54
N ASP A 61 5.42 4.62 15.22
CA ASP A 61 6.27 4.40 16.39
C ASP A 61 7.74 4.17 15.96
N ILE A 62 8.01 3.77 14.70
CA ILE A 62 9.35 3.53 14.16
C ILE A 62 9.97 4.79 13.54
N THR A 63 9.18 5.61 12.84
CA THR A 63 9.69 6.77 12.09
C THR A 63 9.10 8.10 12.59
N PRO A 64 9.91 9.18 12.70
CA PRO A 64 9.41 10.50 13.05
C PRO A 64 8.58 11.15 11.94
N PHE A 65 8.70 10.66 10.70
CA PHE A 65 7.96 11.16 9.54
C PHE A 65 6.55 10.55 9.50
N LYS A 66 5.55 11.41 9.30
CA LYS A 66 4.13 11.03 9.37
C LYS A 66 3.40 11.30 8.05
N PRO A 67 3.71 10.54 6.98
CA PRO A 67 2.94 10.62 5.74
C PRO A 67 1.51 10.14 5.97
N ASP A 68 0.61 10.54 5.10
CA ASP A 68 -0.76 10.02 5.11
C ASP A 68 -0.76 8.56 4.69
N ILE A 69 -1.02 7.64 5.62
CA ILE A 69 -1.19 6.22 5.33
C ILE A 69 -2.68 5.95 5.14
N VAL A 70 -3.05 5.52 3.93
CA VAL A 70 -4.44 5.30 3.49
C VAL A 70 -4.62 3.94 2.81
N ILE A 71 -5.85 3.42 2.80
CA ILE A 71 -6.23 2.21 2.06
C ILE A 71 -6.69 2.61 0.66
N SER A 72 -6.25 1.86 -0.36
CA SER A 72 -6.71 2.04 -1.74
C SER A 72 -8.23 1.86 -1.86
N LYS A 73 -8.92 2.87 -2.41
CA LYS A 73 -10.36 2.79 -2.73
C LYS A 73 -10.65 1.76 -3.82
N LEU A 74 -9.71 1.58 -4.76
CA LEU A 74 -9.84 0.65 -5.87
C LEU A 74 -9.68 -0.81 -5.45
N LYS A 75 -9.11 -1.07 -4.26
CA LYS A 75 -8.91 -2.42 -3.71
C LYS A 75 -8.34 -3.38 -4.77
N LYS A 76 -9.04 -4.48 -5.04
CA LYS A 76 -8.66 -5.51 -6.02
C LYS A 76 -8.59 -5.01 -7.47
N ASP A 77 -9.34 -3.96 -7.82
CA ASP A 77 -9.44 -3.46 -9.19
C ASP A 77 -8.29 -2.51 -9.54
N ALA A 78 -7.47 -2.12 -8.54
CA ALA A 78 -6.36 -1.20 -8.74
C ALA A 78 -5.32 -1.73 -9.75
N SER A 79 -5.03 -3.03 -9.72
CA SER A 79 -4.04 -3.65 -10.61
C SER A 79 -4.50 -3.61 -12.06
N ILE A 80 -5.68 -4.14 -12.35
CA ILE A 80 -6.25 -4.19 -13.71
C ILE A 80 -6.43 -2.78 -14.26
N THR A 81 -6.98 -1.87 -13.45
CA THR A 81 -7.17 -0.47 -13.87
C THR A 81 -5.83 0.21 -14.19
N GLY A 82 -4.80 -0.06 -13.38
CA GLY A 82 -3.46 0.45 -13.59
C GLY A 82 -2.83 -0.08 -14.87
N GLU A 83 -2.96 -1.38 -15.14
CA GLU A 83 -2.46 -2.03 -16.35
C GLU A 83 -3.12 -1.46 -17.62
N VAL A 84 -4.44 -1.31 -17.62
CA VAL A 84 -5.17 -0.70 -18.75
C VAL A 84 -4.72 0.74 -18.96
N LYS A 85 -4.61 1.54 -17.90
CA LYS A 85 -4.16 2.93 -18.00
C LYS A 85 -2.72 3.02 -18.51
N PHE A 86 -1.85 2.12 -18.07
CA PHE A 86 -0.48 2.05 -18.55
C PHE A 86 -0.43 1.74 -20.04
N GLY A 87 -1.20 0.75 -20.52
CA GLY A 87 -1.28 0.41 -21.93
C GLY A 87 -1.79 1.58 -22.80
N LEU A 88 -2.82 2.29 -22.33
CA LEU A 88 -3.32 3.49 -23.02
C LEU A 88 -2.28 4.60 -23.10
N ASN A 89 -1.61 4.92 -21.98
CA ASN A 89 -0.55 5.93 -21.96
C ASN A 89 0.61 5.55 -22.90
N TYR A 90 1.00 4.28 -22.93
CA TYR A 90 2.04 3.80 -23.83
C TYR A 90 1.66 3.97 -25.31
N MET A 91 0.41 3.68 -25.66
CA MET A 91 -0.10 3.91 -27.01
C MET A 91 -0.11 5.41 -27.37
N ASP A 92 -0.54 6.27 -26.44
CA ASP A 92 -0.53 7.73 -26.64
C ASP A 92 0.90 8.25 -26.88
N ASP A 93 1.88 7.79 -26.09
CA ASP A 93 3.29 8.16 -26.25
C ASP A 93 3.86 7.69 -27.60
N LEU A 94 3.49 6.48 -28.06
CA LEU A 94 3.91 5.98 -29.36
C LEU A 94 3.34 6.81 -30.52
N LEU A 95 2.06 7.17 -30.43
CA LEU A 95 1.40 7.99 -31.46
C LEU A 95 2.01 9.40 -31.47
N TYR A 96 2.17 10.02 -30.30
CA TYR A 96 2.77 11.35 -30.20
C TYR A 96 4.17 11.37 -30.80
N ASN A 97 5.04 10.45 -30.41
CA ASN A 97 6.40 10.36 -30.93
C ASN A 97 6.44 10.05 -32.43
N ARG A 98 5.51 9.22 -32.95
CA ARG A 98 5.47 8.89 -34.38
C ARG A 98 5.01 10.04 -35.25
N PHE A 99 4.09 10.88 -34.79
CA PHE A 99 3.53 11.97 -35.60
C PHE A 99 4.25 13.31 -35.43
N PHE A 100 4.87 13.58 -34.29
CA PHE A 100 5.58 14.84 -34.02
C PHE A 100 7.10 14.79 -34.19
N SER A 101 7.71 13.62 -34.41
CA SER A 101 9.13 13.52 -34.81
C SER A 101 9.37 13.59 -36.33
N LEU A 102 8.29 13.63 -37.12
CA LEU A 102 8.32 13.72 -38.58
C LEU A 102 7.93 15.12 -39.13
N SER A 103 7.71 16.09 -38.23
CA SER A 103 7.44 17.50 -38.50
C SER A 103 8.59 18.37 -38.01
#